data_AF-A0A7Y2DC03-F1
#
_entry.id   AF-A0A7Y2DC03-F1
#
_cell.length_a   1.000
_cell.length_b   1.000
_cell.length_c   1.000
_cell.angle_alpha   90.00
_cell.angle_beta   90.00
_cell.angle_gamma   90.00
#
_symmetry.space_group_name_H-M   'P 1'
#
loop_
_entity.id
_entity.type
_entity.pdbx_description
1 polymer ?
#
loop_
_entity_poly.entity_id
_entity_poly.type
_entity_poly.pdbx_seq_one_letter_code
_entity_poly.pdbx_strand_id
1 'polypeptide(L)'
;MAVALEQEREPLEPFIEGITIPILLDANHLVTELYAVSNIPTVIWIDEDDRIVRPNTAAPGTDTFIDFTGVSCEPHMDAIRRWVRDGEVELAADEVQGAAGELDNDEINARLYYRLALHARRQGDQAAAEALFKTAGELAPHDFTIRRSAMPLTGRDPFGENFFGLWEEWKAGGRKYHGLNIDFKN
;
A
#
# COMPACT_ATOMS: atom_id res chain seq x y z
N MET A 1 11.65 -6.48 7.88
CA MET A 1 10.36 -7.13 8.15
C MET A 1 9.40 -6.85 7.00
N ALA A 2 8.31 -7.60 6.88
CA ALA A 2 7.23 -7.31 5.93
C ALA A 2 5.91 -7.11 6.69
N VAL A 3 4.99 -6.35 6.10
CA VAL A 3 3.63 -6.14 6.62
C VAL A 3 2.65 -6.54 5.52
N ALA A 4 1.72 -7.42 5.86
CA ALA A 4 0.65 -7.90 5.00
C ALA A 4 -0.68 -7.28 5.47
N LEU A 5 -1.57 -6.91 4.54
CA LEU A 5 -2.84 -6.24 4.86
C LEU A 5 -3.99 -7.24 5.08
N GLU A 6 -3.69 -8.53 4.95
CA GLU A 6 -4.63 -9.63 5.14
C GLU A 6 -5.11 -9.71 6.59
N GLN A 7 -6.39 -10.06 6.76
CA GLN A 7 -6.99 -10.24 8.09
C GLN A 7 -6.56 -11.54 8.77
N GLU A 8 -6.18 -12.54 7.97
CA GLU A 8 -5.92 -13.90 8.40
C GLU A 8 -4.63 -14.40 7.75
N ARG A 9 -4.01 -15.39 8.40
CA ARG A 9 -2.73 -15.95 7.93
C ARG A 9 -2.89 -16.87 6.73
N GLU A 10 -3.98 -17.62 6.65
CA GLU A 10 -4.17 -18.69 5.65
C GLU A 10 -3.91 -18.22 4.20
N PRO A 11 -4.43 -17.05 3.73
CA PRO A 11 -4.17 -16.57 2.37
C PRO A 11 -2.70 -16.27 2.07
N LEU A 12 -1.87 -16.07 3.10
CA LEU A 12 -0.45 -15.74 2.97
C LEU A 12 0.44 -16.97 2.86
N GLU A 13 -0.02 -18.15 3.29
CA GLU A 13 0.82 -19.35 3.39
C GLU A 13 1.64 -19.64 2.11
N PRO A 14 1.07 -19.54 0.89
CA PRO A 14 1.82 -19.78 -0.34
C PRO A 14 2.95 -18.77 -0.61
N PHE A 15 2.88 -17.58 0.01
CA PHE A 15 3.80 -16.46 -0.25
C PHE A 15 4.87 -16.29 0.84
N ILE A 16 4.71 -16.95 1.98
CA ILE A 16 5.61 -16.80 3.13
C ILE A 16 6.54 -17.99 3.33
N GLU A 17 6.40 -19.04 2.51
CA GLU A 17 7.31 -20.19 2.53
C GLU A 17 8.75 -19.75 2.22
N GLY A 18 9.70 -20.15 3.08
CA GLY A 18 11.12 -19.81 2.93
C GLY A 18 11.49 -18.37 3.29
N ILE A 19 10.54 -17.52 3.68
CA ILE A 19 10.83 -16.16 4.14
C ILE A 19 11.45 -16.19 5.55
N THR A 20 12.64 -15.61 5.69
CA THR A 20 13.41 -15.61 6.96
C THR A 20 13.24 -14.35 7.79
N ILE A 21 12.52 -13.35 7.28
CA ILE A 21 12.22 -12.10 8.00
C ILE A 21 10.86 -12.18 8.69
N PRO A 22 10.63 -11.41 9.77
CA PRO A 22 9.30 -11.31 10.37
C PRO A 22 8.27 -10.77 9.37
N ILE A 23 7.07 -11.37 9.39
CA ILE A 23 5.90 -10.95 8.61
C ILE A 23 4.79 -10.62 9.60
N LEU A 24 4.35 -9.37 9.61
CA LEU A 24 3.28 -8.88 10.47
C LEU A 24 1.96 -8.81 9.68
N LEU A 25 0.86 -9.12 10.36
CA LEU A 25 -0.49 -8.93 9.82
C LEU A 25 -1.04 -7.59 10.31
N ASP A 26 -1.31 -6.67 9.40
CA ASP A 26 -2.02 -5.43 9.65
C ASP A 26 -3.50 -5.58 9.30
N ALA A 27 -4.18 -6.44 10.06
CA ALA A 27 -5.58 -6.79 9.83
C ALA A 27 -6.58 -5.62 9.93
N ASN A 28 -6.13 -4.43 10.34
CA ASN A 28 -6.97 -3.23 10.44
C ASN A 28 -6.39 -2.02 9.68
N HIS A 29 -5.39 -2.23 8.83
CA HIS A 29 -4.80 -1.18 7.98
C HIS A 29 -4.29 0.03 8.80
N LEU A 30 -3.69 -0.22 9.97
CA LEU A 30 -3.09 0.82 10.80
C LEU A 30 -1.78 1.34 10.22
N VAL A 31 -0.98 0.46 9.62
CA VAL A 31 0.30 0.83 8.99
C VAL A 31 0.03 1.72 7.77
N THR A 32 -1.02 1.46 7.01
CA THR A 32 -1.36 2.30 5.84
C THR A 32 -1.88 3.68 6.24
N GLU A 33 -2.45 3.83 7.43
CA GLU A 33 -2.80 5.13 8.00
C GLU A 33 -1.57 5.87 8.52
N LEU A 34 -0.77 5.23 9.38
CA LEU A 34 0.37 5.85 10.05
C LEU A 34 1.47 6.31 9.08
N TYR A 35 1.61 5.63 7.95
CA TYR A 35 2.61 5.94 6.92
C TYR A 35 1.99 6.42 5.61
N ALA A 36 0.72 6.82 5.61
CA ALA A 36 -0.01 7.32 4.44
C ALA A 36 0.10 6.42 3.19
N VAL A 37 0.17 5.10 3.35
CA VAL A 37 0.26 4.18 2.21
C VAL A 37 -1.08 4.12 1.50
N SER A 38 -1.10 4.46 0.21
CA SER A 38 -2.29 4.37 -0.65
C SER A 38 -2.15 3.35 -1.79
N ASN A 39 -0.97 2.73 -1.97
CA ASN A 39 -0.76 1.66 -2.93
C ASN A 39 0.33 0.67 -2.49
N ILE A 40 0.20 -0.59 -2.91
CA ILE A 40 1.14 -1.69 -2.64
C ILE A 40 1.55 -2.39 -3.96
N PRO A 41 2.76 -2.98 -4.06
CA PRO A 41 3.80 -3.04 -3.02
C PRO A 41 4.46 -1.69 -2.74
N THR A 42 4.76 -1.42 -1.48
CA THR A 42 5.48 -0.21 -1.04
C THR A 42 6.61 -0.58 -0.08
N VAL A 43 7.63 0.28 0.00
CA VAL A 43 8.75 0.15 0.92
C VAL A 43 8.99 1.50 1.62
N ILE A 44 9.28 1.42 2.92
CA ILE A 44 9.68 2.54 3.79
C ILE A 44 11.02 2.15 4.41
N TRP A 45 11.98 3.07 4.47
CA TRP A 45 13.27 2.82 5.13
C TRP A 45 13.32 3.57 6.46
N ILE A 46 13.68 2.85 7.50
CA ILE A 46 13.82 3.34 8.86
C ILE A 46 15.23 2.99 9.33
N ASP A 47 15.99 3.97 9.80
CA ASP A 47 17.33 3.78 10.33
C ASP A 47 17.33 3.26 11.78
N GLU A 48 18.52 3.01 12.33
CA GLU A 48 18.69 2.48 13.69
C GLU A 48 18.33 3.47 14.81
N ASP A 49 18.10 4.74 14.47
CA ASP A 49 17.65 5.80 15.39
C ASP A 49 16.14 6.06 15.28
N ASP A 50 15.39 5.11 14.70
CA ASP A 50 13.94 5.18 14.46
C ASP A 50 13.50 6.34 13.55
N ARG A 51 14.37 6.81 12.64
CA ARG A 51 14.02 7.84 11.66
C ARG A 51 13.65 7.23 10.33
N ILE A 52 12.55 7.71 9.76
CA ILE A 52 12.27 7.48 8.34
C ILE A 52 13.36 8.19 7.54
N VAL A 53 14.13 7.44 6.75
CA VAL A 53 15.15 7.97 5.83
C VAL A 53 14.71 7.87 4.37
N ARG A 54 13.68 7.05 4.11
CA ARG A 54 12.96 7.02 2.84
C ARG A 54 11.47 6.78 3.12
N PRO A 55 10.58 7.72 2.78
CA PRO A 55 9.14 7.57 2.99
C PRO A 55 8.57 6.52 2.04
N ASN A 56 7.30 6.19 2.22
CA ASN A 56 6.63 5.15 1.45
C ASN A 56 6.78 5.44 -0.06
N THR A 57 7.17 4.41 -0.79
CA THR A 57 7.50 4.49 -2.21
C THR A 57 7.10 3.19 -2.86
N ALA A 58 6.50 3.20 -4.06
CA ALA A 58 6.21 1.95 -4.76
C ALA A 58 7.53 1.22 -5.10
N ALA A 59 7.73 0.00 -4.65
CA ALA A 59 9.00 -0.69 -4.85
C ALA A 59 8.73 -2.19 -4.98
N PRO A 60 8.64 -2.70 -6.22
CA PRO A 60 8.46 -4.12 -6.44
C PRO A 60 9.74 -4.88 -6.06
N GLY A 61 9.59 -6.07 -5.49
CA GLY A 61 10.73 -6.96 -5.19
C GLY A 61 11.27 -7.72 -6.41
N THR A 62 10.50 -7.76 -7.50
CA THR A 62 10.82 -8.48 -8.75
C THR A 62 10.28 -7.71 -9.96
N ASP A 63 10.82 -7.98 -11.15
CA ASP A 63 10.33 -7.40 -12.42
C ASP A 63 9.10 -8.13 -13.00
N THR A 64 8.40 -8.95 -12.21
CA THR A 64 7.25 -9.76 -12.68
C THR A 64 6.16 -8.94 -13.36
N PHE A 65 5.97 -7.68 -12.96
CA PHE A 65 4.95 -6.77 -13.50
C PHE A 65 5.55 -5.56 -14.23
N ILE A 66 6.81 -5.63 -14.68
CA ILE A 66 7.49 -4.49 -15.32
C ILE A 66 6.79 -4.05 -16.61
N ASP A 67 6.26 -4.98 -17.42
CA ASP A 67 5.59 -4.62 -18.68
C ASP A 67 4.34 -3.78 -18.49
N PHE A 68 3.65 -4.01 -17.36
CA PHE A 68 2.43 -3.32 -16.94
C PHE A 68 2.73 -2.01 -16.21
N THR A 69 3.62 -2.04 -15.21
CA THR A 69 3.89 -0.89 -14.33
C THR A 69 4.96 0.06 -14.88
N GLY A 70 5.91 -0.45 -15.67
CA GLY A 70 7.13 0.26 -16.07
C GLY A 70 8.19 0.37 -14.96
N VAL A 71 7.94 -0.18 -13.77
CA VAL A 71 8.81 -0.03 -12.61
C VAL A 71 9.69 -1.27 -12.46
N SER A 72 11.01 -1.09 -12.63
CA SER A 72 11.99 -2.14 -12.35
C SER A 72 12.37 -2.17 -10.86
N CYS A 73 12.69 -3.35 -10.33
CA CYS A 73 13.18 -3.51 -8.97
C CYS A 73 14.66 -3.12 -8.79
N GLU A 74 15.48 -3.19 -9.85
CA GLU A 74 16.94 -3.05 -9.72
C GLU A 74 17.39 -1.69 -9.14
N PRO A 75 16.83 -0.53 -9.56
CA PRO A 75 17.24 0.76 -9.00
C PRO A 75 17.04 0.85 -7.49
N HIS A 76 15.92 0.31 -6.98
CA HIS A 76 15.63 0.27 -5.55
C HIS A 76 16.57 -0.67 -4.80
N MET A 77 16.85 -1.84 -5.37
CA MET A 77 17.80 -2.81 -4.80
C MET A 77 19.21 -2.23 -4.70
N ASP A 78 19.65 -1.51 -5.73
CA ASP A 78 20.95 -0.81 -5.72
C ASP A 78 21.00 0.29 -4.67
N ALA A 79 19.93 1.07 -4.52
CA ALA A 79 19.86 2.09 -3.49
C ALA A 79 19.95 1.47 -2.07
N ILE A 80 19.28 0.34 -1.81
CA ILE A 80 19.42 -0.39 -0.54
C ILE A 80 20.88 -0.83 -0.33
N ARG A 81 21.53 -1.37 -1.37
CA ARG A 81 22.92 -1.85 -1.27
C ARG A 81 23.89 -0.71 -0.90
N ARG A 82 23.72 0.48 -1.49
CA ARG A 82 24.53 1.66 -1.15
C ARG A 82 24.25 2.15 0.27
N TRP A 83 22.98 2.19 0.67
CA TRP A 83 22.63 2.57 2.04
C TRP A 83 23.27 1.64 3.08
N VAL A 84 23.12 0.32 2.91
CA VAL A 84 23.64 -0.68 3.85
C VAL A 84 25.18 -0.71 3.90
N ARG A 85 25.86 -0.50 2.77
CA ARG A 85 27.33 -0.59 2.70
C ARG A 85 28.02 0.71 3.08
N ASP A 86 27.48 1.83 2.61
CA ASP A 86 28.17 3.12 2.57
C ASP A 86 27.43 4.20 3.38
N GLY A 87 26.24 3.91 3.92
CA GLY A 87 25.42 4.87 4.65
C GLY A 87 24.73 5.90 3.75
N GLU A 88 24.73 5.68 2.44
CA GLU A 88 24.18 6.62 1.46
C GLU A 88 22.65 6.62 1.47
N VAL A 89 22.06 7.75 1.82
CA VAL A 89 20.62 8.04 1.67
C VAL A 89 20.43 9.12 0.61
N GLU A 90 19.51 8.88 -0.32
CA GLU A 90 19.32 9.74 -1.51
C GLU A 90 18.58 11.04 -1.20
N LEU A 91 17.90 11.12 -0.05
CA LEU A 91 17.02 12.23 0.32
C LEU A 91 17.59 13.01 1.51
N ALA A 92 17.46 14.34 1.46
CA ALA A 92 17.65 15.19 2.61
C ALA A 92 16.46 15.07 3.59
N ALA A 93 16.70 15.42 4.87
CA ALA A 93 15.71 15.24 5.93
C ALA A 93 14.42 16.04 5.72
N ASP A 94 14.51 17.23 5.12
CA ASP A 94 13.36 18.08 4.77
C ASP A 94 12.55 17.50 3.60
N GLU A 95 13.22 16.90 2.61
CA GLU A 95 12.55 16.17 1.52
C GLU A 95 11.78 14.96 2.06
N VAL A 96 12.35 14.23 3.01
CA VAL A 96 11.67 13.10 3.67
C VAL A 96 10.40 13.58 4.40
N GLN A 97 10.51 14.65 5.19
CA GLN A 97 9.38 15.17 5.96
C GLN A 97 8.23 15.68 5.07
N GLY A 98 8.56 16.26 3.91
CA GLY A 98 7.56 16.81 2.99
C GLY A 98 6.91 15.80 2.04
N ALA A 99 7.51 14.62 1.84
CA ALA A 99 7.10 13.71 0.76
C ALA A 99 5.74 13.02 0.97
N ALA A 100 5.41 12.61 2.20
CA ALA A 100 4.15 11.90 2.46
C ALA A 100 2.94 12.84 2.50
N GLY A 101 3.13 14.07 2.99
CA GLY A 101 2.01 14.96 3.32
C GLY A 101 1.12 14.42 4.45
N GLU A 102 0.08 15.18 4.80
CA GLU A 102 -0.95 14.73 5.73
C GLU A 102 -2.13 14.13 4.95
N LEU A 103 -2.77 13.10 5.52
CA LEU A 103 -4.03 12.60 5.01
C LEU A 103 -5.12 13.66 5.25
N ASP A 104 -5.98 13.87 4.26
CA ASP A 104 -7.14 14.73 4.44
C ASP A 104 -8.28 14.04 5.21
N ASN A 105 -9.33 14.81 5.54
CA ASN A 105 -10.45 14.27 6.30
C ASN A 105 -11.21 13.15 5.57
N ASP A 106 -11.30 13.20 4.25
CA ASP A 106 -11.98 12.15 3.48
C ASP A 106 -11.13 10.87 3.49
N GLU A 107 -9.81 10.98 3.38
CA GLU A 107 -8.87 9.87 3.46
C GLU A 107 -8.84 9.23 4.86
N ILE A 108 -8.91 10.04 5.92
CA ILE A 108 -9.04 9.56 7.31
C ILE A 108 -10.39 8.84 7.49
N ASN A 109 -11.48 9.46 7.04
CA ASN A 109 -12.81 8.86 7.12
C ASN A 109 -12.89 7.56 6.31
N ALA A 110 -12.30 7.51 5.13
CA ALA A 110 -12.27 6.31 4.29
C ALA A 110 -11.64 5.11 5.03
N ARG A 111 -10.53 5.33 5.73
CA ARG A 111 -9.87 4.31 6.57
C ARG A 111 -10.73 3.89 7.76
N LEU A 112 -11.43 4.83 8.39
CA LEU A 112 -12.41 4.53 9.43
C LEU A 112 -13.54 3.64 8.89
N TYR A 113 -14.18 4.03 7.78
CA TYR A 113 -15.25 3.25 7.14
C TYR A 113 -14.75 1.86 6.72
N TYR A 114 -13.52 1.76 6.21
CA TYR A 114 -12.91 0.48 5.88
C TYR A 114 -12.79 -0.42 7.11
N ARG A 115 -12.26 0.09 8.24
CA ARG A 115 -12.18 -0.68 9.49
C ARG A 115 -13.54 -1.09 10.04
N LEU A 116 -14.56 -0.23 9.92
CA LEU A 116 -15.94 -0.58 10.27
C LEU A 116 -16.47 -1.69 9.37
N ALA A 117 -16.17 -1.66 8.07
CA ALA A 117 -16.54 -2.72 7.14
C ALA A 117 -15.89 -4.06 7.53
N LEU A 118 -14.59 -4.07 7.85
CA LEU A 118 -13.91 -5.25 8.37
C LEU A 118 -14.57 -5.79 9.65
N HIS A 119 -14.94 -4.89 10.57
CA HIS A 119 -15.64 -5.29 11.79
C HIS A 119 -17.00 -5.93 11.49
N ALA A 120 -17.83 -5.30 10.64
CA ALA A 120 -19.12 -5.84 10.22
C ALA A 120 -18.98 -7.23 9.59
N ARG A 121 -17.96 -7.44 8.73
CA ARG A 121 -17.65 -8.77 8.18
C ARG A 121 -17.39 -9.81 9.25
N ARG A 122 -16.57 -9.49 10.25
CA ARG A 122 -16.26 -10.40 11.37
C ARG A 122 -17.49 -10.75 12.21
N GLN A 123 -18.48 -9.87 12.25
CA GLN A 123 -19.78 -10.13 12.88
C GLN A 123 -20.77 -10.90 11.99
N GLY A 124 -20.41 -11.17 10.73
CA GLY A 124 -21.28 -11.84 9.75
C GLY A 124 -22.29 -10.91 9.06
N ASP A 125 -22.22 -9.59 9.27
CA ASP A 125 -23.11 -8.63 8.62
C ASP A 125 -22.53 -8.20 7.26
N GLN A 126 -22.80 -9.03 6.25
CA GLN A 126 -22.32 -8.80 4.88
C GLN A 126 -22.89 -7.53 4.26
N ALA A 127 -24.17 -7.23 4.50
CA ALA A 127 -24.83 -6.07 3.93
C ALA A 127 -24.24 -4.77 4.47
N ALA A 128 -24.01 -4.68 5.79
CA ALA A 128 -23.33 -3.53 6.37
C ALA A 128 -21.89 -3.41 5.86
N ALA A 129 -21.16 -4.52 5.79
CA ALA A 129 -19.79 -4.50 5.29
C ALA A 129 -19.68 -3.97 3.85
N GLU A 130 -20.54 -4.44 2.94
CA GLU A 130 -20.57 -3.97 1.55
C GLU A 130 -20.87 -2.48 1.45
N ALA A 131 -21.85 -1.99 2.20
CA ALA A 131 -22.18 -0.56 2.24
C ALA A 131 -21.01 0.28 2.75
N LEU A 132 -20.35 -0.18 3.82
CA LEU A 132 -19.22 0.53 4.43
C LEU A 132 -17.98 0.54 3.52
N PHE A 133 -17.66 -0.57 2.84
CA PHE A 133 -16.57 -0.58 1.84
C PHE A 133 -16.86 0.36 0.67
N LYS A 134 -18.12 0.41 0.21
CA LYS A 134 -18.53 1.33 -0.85
C LYS A 134 -18.29 2.78 -0.41
N THR A 135 -18.72 3.16 0.78
CA THR A 135 -18.47 4.51 1.32
C THR A 135 -16.98 4.81 1.46
N ALA A 136 -16.18 3.86 1.96
CA ALA A 136 -14.72 4.02 2.03
C ALA A 136 -14.10 4.29 0.64
N GLY A 137 -14.51 3.53 -0.37
CA GLY A 137 -14.02 3.72 -1.75
C GLY A 137 -14.50 5.02 -2.40
N GLU A 138 -15.69 5.53 -2.03
CA GLU A 138 -16.19 6.82 -2.51
C GLU A 138 -15.43 8.00 -1.92
N LEU A 139 -15.02 7.91 -0.65
CA LEU A 139 -14.21 8.92 0.03
C LEU A 139 -12.75 8.93 -0.44
N ALA A 140 -12.17 7.76 -0.72
CA ALA A 140 -10.79 7.62 -1.19
C ALA A 140 -10.74 6.85 -2.52
N PRO A 141 -11.17 7.46 -3.65
CA PRO A 141 -11.34 6.78 -4.93
C PRO A 141 -10.05 6.23 -5.53
N HIS A 142 -8.90 6.77 -5.12
CA HIS A 142 -7.57 6.45 -5.65
C HIS A 142 -6.72 5.61 -4.69
N ASP A 143 -7.27 5.21 -3.54
CA ASP A 143 -6.55 4.43 -2.55
C ASP A 143 -6.72 2.92 -2.83
N PHE A 144 -5.67 2.28 -3.31
CA PHE A 144 -5.64 0.85 -3.60
C PHE A 144 -5.66 0.02 -2.31
N THR A 145 -5.13 0.53 -1.20
CA THR A 145 -5.22 -0.17 0.10
C THR A 145 -6.64 -0.23 0.64
N ILE A 146 -7.55 0.59 0.10
CA ILE A 146 -8.98 0.56 0.38
C ILE A 146 -9.71 -0.21 -0.73
N ARG A 147 -9.67 0.29 -1.97
CA ARG A 147 -10.52 -0.25 -3.05
C ARG A 147 -10.07 -1.61 -3.53
N ARG A 148 -8.78 -1.83 -3.77
CA ARG A 148 -8.25 -3.13 -4.24
C ARG A 148 -8.32 -4.17 -3.11
N SER A 149 -7.95 -3.79 -1.89
CA SER A 149 -8.03 -4.70 -0.73
C SER A 149 -9.46 -5.11 -0.38
N ALA A 150 -10.48 -4.28 -0.68
CA ALA A 150 -11.88 -4.66 -0.51
C ALA A 150 -12.38 -5.68 -1.55
N MET A 151 -11.72 -5.81 -2.71
CA MET A 151 -12.19 -6.68 -3.80
C MET A 151 -12.35 -8.14 -3.38
N PRO A 152 -11.32 -8.85 -2.88
CA PRO A 152 -11.48 -10.25 -2.47
C PRO A 152 -12.49 -10.42 -1.34
N LEU A 153 -12.59 -9.42 -0.46
CA LEU A 153 -13.57 -9.41 0.64
C LEU A 153 -15.01 -9.26 0.14
N THR A 154 -15.22 -8.70 -1.06
CA THR A 154 -16.54 -8.50 -1.66
C THR A 154 -16.76 -9.41 -2.87
N GLY A 155 -15.98 -10.50 -2.98
CA GLY A 155 -16.14 -11.50 -4.04
C GLY A 155 -15.68 -11.04 -5.43
N ARG A 156 -14.81 -10.03 -5.51
CA ARG A 156 -14.25 -9.49 -6.75
C ARG A 156 -12.77 -9.86 -6.86
N ASP A 157 -12.30 -10.05 -8.08
CA ASP A 157 -10.90 -10.35 -8.36
C ASP A 157 -10.01 -9.08 -8.24
N PRO A 158 -9.03 -9.03 -7.33
CA PRO A 158 -8.10 -7.91 -7.17
C PRO A 158 -7.05 -7.78 -8.29
N PHE A 159 -7.11 -8.65 -9.31
CA PHE A 159 -6.34 -8.61 -10.54
C PHE A 159 -7.22 -8.67 -11.81
N GLY A 160 -8.54 -8.60 -11.66
CA GLY A 160 -9.51 -8.65 -12.76
C GLY A 160 -9.92 -7.27 -13.30
N GLU A 161 -11.04 -7.22 -14.02
CA GLU A 161 -11.55 -5.99 -14.65
C GLU A 161 -11.72 -4.82 -13.68
N ASN A 162 -12.16 -5.09 -12.44
CA ASN A 162 -12.32 -4.07 -11.41
C ASN A 162 -10.97 -3.40 -11.04
N PHE A 163 -9.88 -4.17 -11.01
CA PHE A 163 -8.55 -3.64 -10.74
C PHE A 163 -8.07 -2.76 -11.89
N PHE A 164 -8.23 -3.20 -13.14
CA PHE A 164 -7.84 -2.38 -14.30
C PHE A 164 -8.67 -1.11 -14.40
N GLY A 165 -9.97 -1.15 -14.08
CA GLY A 165 -10.80 0.06 -13.97
C GLY A 165 -10.26 1.05 -12.95
N LEU A 166 -9.95 0.59 -11.73
CA LEU A 166 -9.32 1.41 -10.70
C LEU A 166 -7.97 1.98 -11.17
N TRP A 167 -7.16 1.19 -11.86
CA TRP A 167 -5.87 1.62 -12.41
C TRP A 167 -6.02 2.76 -13.41
N GLU A 168 -6.96 2.66 -14.36
CA GLU A 168 -7.23 3.72 -15.33
C GLU A 168 -7.80 4.98 -14.66
N GLU A 169 -8.72 4.84 -13.69
CA GLU A 169 -9.25 5.96 -12.90
C GLU A 169 -8.13 6.70 -12.17
N TRP A 170 -7.24 5.98 -11.49
CA TRP A 170 -6.10 6.53 -10.78
C TRP A 170 -5.11 7.25 -11.71
N LYS A 171 -4.81 6.67 -12.88
CA LYS A 171 -3.98 7.33 -13.90
C LYS A 171 -4.61 8.62 -14.40
N ALA A 172 -5.90 8.59 -14.75
CA ALA A 172 -6.65 9.76 -15.21
C ALA A 172 -6.73 10.84 -14.12
N GLY A 173 -6.76 10.43 -12.85
CA GLY A 173 -6.72 11.29 -11.67
C GLY A 173 -5.35 11.90 -11.35
N GLY A 174 -4.35 11.74 -12.22
CA GLY A 174 -3.02 12.33 -12.06
C GLY A 174 -2.06 11.49 -11.22
N ARG A 175 -2.35 10.19 -11.02
CA ARG A 175 -1.48 9.26 -10.29
C ARG A 175 -1.16 9.71 -8.86
N LYS A 176 -2.15 10.28 -8.15
CA LYS A 176 -1.97 10.77 -6.77
C LYS A 176 -1.36 9.68 -5.89
N TYR A 177 -0.33 10.04 -5.14
CA TYR A 177 0.39 9.16 -4.23
C TYR A 177 0.93 10.00 -3.06
N HIS A 178 0.74 9.52 -1.84
CA HIS A 178 1.46 10.03 -0.68
C HIS A 178 2.83 9.35 -0.64
N GLY A 179 3.91 10.12 -0.55
CA GLY A 179 5.27 9.60 -0.50
C GLY A 179 6.05 9.93 -1.76
N LEU A 180 7.08 9.14 -2.07
CA LEU A 180 7.88 9.40 -3.27
C LEU A 180 7.11 8.95 -4.50
N ASN A 181 6.88 9.89 -5.41
CA ASN A 181 6.33 9.58 -6.72
C ASN A 181 7.32 8.74 -7.53
N ILE A 182 6.77 7.78 -8.26
CA ILE A 182 7.49 7.01 -9.27
C ILE A 182 6.82 7.22 -10.60
N ASP A 183 7.64 7.34 -11.63
CA ASP A 183 7.17 7.38 -13.01
C ASP A 183 6.71 5.97 -13.45
N PHE A 184 5.44 5.70 -13.24
CA PHE A 184 4.76 4.56 -13.86
C PHE A 184 4.66 4.78 -15.36
N LYS A 185 4.68 3.68 -16.13
CA LYS A 185 4.54 3.71 -17.59
C LYS A 185 3.30 4.51 -18.01
N ASN A 186 3.45 5.26 -19.10
CA ASN A 186 2.37 6.01 -19.76
C ASN A 186 1.29 5.09 -20.32
#